data_AF-B9TQU3-F1
#
_entry.id   AF-B9TQU3-F1
#
_cell.length_a   1.000
_cell.length_b   1.000
_cell.length_c   1.000
_cell.angle_alpha   90.00
_cell.angle_beta   90.00
_cell.angle_gamma   90.00
#
_symmetry.space_group_name_H-M   'P 1'
#
loop_
_entity.id
_entity.type
_entity.pdbx_description
1 polymer ?
#
loop_
_entity_poly.entity_id
_entity_poly.type
_entity_poly.pdbx_seq_one_letter_code
_entity_poly.pdbx_strand_id
1 'polypeptide(L)'
;MTSAADKVALVQTALMLPIMLISMPAGAIADMYDRRIVSLISLTIALTGATCLTLLTWIGAITPNILLAFCFIVGSGMALFGPAWQASVSEQVPAETLPSAVALNGISYNIARSFGPAIGGVVVAAAGAVAAFGANMLCYIPLLVVL
;
A
#
# COMPACT_ATOMS: atom_id res chain seq x y z
N MET A 1 -16.91 22.97 -9.59
CA MET A 1 -15.66 23.68 -9.25
C MET A 1 -15.06 23.01 -8.01
N THR A 2 -14.47 21.82 -8.13
CA THR A 2 -13.71 21.22 -7.03
C THR A 2 -12.27 21.67 -7.16
N SER A 3 -11.73 22.26 -6.09
CA SER A 3 -10.33 22.70 -6.03
C SER A 3 -9.41 21.50 -6.30
N ALA A 4 -8.22 21.75 -6.84
CA ALA A 4 -7.18 20.71 -6.92
C ALA A 4 -6.91 20.06 -5.55
N ALA A 5 -7.06 20.84 -4.47
CA ALA A 5 -6.92 20.37 -3.09
C ALA A 5 -7.99 19.32 -2.71
N ASP A 6 -9.25 19.52 -3.13
CA ASP A 6 -10.34 18.59 -2.80
C ASP A 6 -10.09 17.20 -3.41
N LYS A 7 -9.55 17.17 -4.64
CA LYS A 7 -9.24 15.91 -5.34
C LYS A 7 -8.10 15.15 -4.66
N VAL A 8 -7.07 15.85 -4.20
CA VAL A 8 -5.96 15.23 -3.46
C VAL A 8 -6.45 14.68 -2.12
N ALA A 9 -7.32 15.43 -1.42
CA ALA A 9 -7.92 14.98 -0.17
C ALA A 9 -8.76 13.71 -0.38
N LEU A 10 -9.56 13.64 -1.45
CA LEU A 10 -10.37 12.45 -1.77
C LEU A 10 -9.51 11.21 -2.03
N VAL A 11 -8.36 11.35 -2.70
CA VAL A 11 -7.42 10.23 -2.91
C VAL A 11 -6.87 9.73 -1.58
N GLN A 12 -6.48 10.65 -0.69
CA GLN A 12 -5.99 10.24 0.63
C GLN A 12 -7.08 9.56 1.47
N THR A 13 -8.31 10.09 1.43
CA THR A 13 -9.46 9.45 2.07
C THR A 13 -9.70 8.07 1.48
N ALA A 14 -9.65 7.88 0.17
CA ALA A 14 -9.84 6.57 -0.45
C ALA A 14 -8.79 5.55 0.00
N LEU A 15 -7.55 5.96 0.24
CA LEU A 15 -6.49 5.09 0.76
C LEU A 15 -6.63 4.78 2.26
N MET A 16 -7.04 5.76 3.06
CA MET A 16 -7.10 5.65 4.52
C MET A 16 -8.43 5.08 5.05
N LEU A 17 -9.53 5.35 4.35
CA LEU A 17 -10.87 4.85 4.69
C LEU A 17 -10.93 3.32 4.84
N PRO A 18 -10.39 2.50 3.92
CA PRO A 18 -10.41 1.05 4.08
C PRO A 18 -9.57 0.61 5.27
N ILE A 19 -8.46 1.30 5.58
CA ILE A 19 -7.68 1.01 6.80
C ILE A 19 -8.54 1.24 8.04
N MET A 20 -9.26 2.36 8.11
CA MET A 20 -10.16 2.63 9.23
C MET A 20 -11.27 1.57 9.36
N LEU A 21 -11.91 1.19 8.26
CA LEU A 21 -13.04 0.26 8.27
C LEU A 21 -12.63 -1.21 8.45
N ILE A 22 -11.50 -1.61 7.88
CA ILE A 22 -11.07 -3.01 7.75
C ILE A 22 -10.01 -3.35 8.79
N SER A 23 -9.34 -2.39 9.45
CA SER A 23 -8.28 -2.68 10.42
C SER A 23 -8.70 -3.63 11.56
N MET A 24 -9.90 -3.47 12.11
CA MET A 24 -10.39 -4.31 13.19
C MET A 24 -10.62 -5.78 12.74
N PRO A 25 -11.40 -6.05 11.67
CA PRO A 25 -11.51 -7.42 11.16
C PRO A 25 -10.18 -7.95 10.58
N ALA A 26 -9.34 -7.10 10.01
CA ALA A 26 -8.01 -7.48 9.53
C ALA A 26 -7.12 -8.03 10.65
N GLY A 27 -7.15 -7.40 11.83
CA GLY A 27 -6.44 -7.90 13.01
C GLY A 27 -6.94 -9.29 13.42
N ALA A 28 -8.26 -9.46 13.53
CA ALA A 28 -8.85 -10.75 13.86
C ALA A 28 -8.49 -11.84 12.84
N ILE A 29 -8.52 -11.52 11.54
CA ILE A 29 -8.11 -12.44 10.47
C ILE A 29 -6.62 -12.79 10.59
N ALA A 30 -5.76 -11.81 10.85
CA ALA A 30 -4.32 -12.02 11.00
C ALA A 30 -3.93 -12.84 12.25
N ASP A 31 -4.80 -12.89 13.25
CA ASP A 31 -4.61 -13.71 14.46
C ASP A 31 -5.23 -15.11 14.33
N MET A 32 -6.27 -15.28 13.51
CA MET A 32 -6.94 -16.57 13.30
C MET A 32 -6.31 -17.43 12.20
N TYR A 33 -5.67 -16.82 11.20
CA TYR A 33 -5.12 -17.51 10.03
C TYR A 33 -3.59 -17.37 9.95
N ASP A 34 -2.96 -18.21 9.13
CA ASP A 34 -1.53 -18.10 8.83
C ASP A 34 -1.22 -16.72 8.24
N ARG A 35 -0.36 -15.98 8.94
CA ARG A 35 0.04 -14.60 8.62
C ARG A 35 0.68 -14.50 7.24
N ARG A 36 1.38 -15.56 6.79
CA ARG A 36 1.96 -15.64 5.44
C ARG A 36 0.86 -15.64 4.39
N ILE A 37 -0.16 -16.47 4.57
CA ILE A 37 -1.29 -16.56 3.63
C ILE A 37 -2.06 -15.24 3.60
N VAL A 38 -2.37 -14.66 4.77
CA VAL A 38 -3.06 -13.36 4.86
C VAL A 38 -2.25 -12.27 4.16
N SER A 39 -0.93 -12.23 4.36
CA SER A 39 -0.03 -11.27 3.70
C SER A 39 0.00 -11.45 2.18
N LEU A 40 0.09 -12.69 1.69
CA LEU A 40 0.08 -13.00 0.25
C LEU A 40 -1.23 -12.58 -0.43
N ILE A 41 -2.38 -12.87 0.19
CA ILE A 41 -3.69 -12.45 -0.32
C ILE A 41 -3.77 -10.92 -0.38
N SER A 42 -3.36 -10.26 0.71
CA SER A 42 -3.36 -8.79 0.83
C SER A 42 -2.51 -8.12 -0.25
N LEU A 43 -1.29 -8.62 -0.44
CA LEU A 43 -0.38 -8.15 -1.49
C LEU A 43 -0.91 -8.45 -2.90
N THR A 44 -1.59 -9.58 -3.10
CA THR A 44 -2.21 -9.91 -4.39
C THR A 44 -3.35 -8.94 -4.74
N ILE A 45 -4.17 -8.56 -3.75
CA ILE A 45 -5.22 -7.54 -3.94
C ILE A 45 -4.59 -6.20 -4.31
N ALA A 46 -3.56 -5.78 -3.58
CA ALA A 46 -2.86 -4.52 -3.85
C ALA A 46 -2.16 -4.52 -5.22
N LEU A 47 -1.47 -5.61 -5.58
CA LEU A 47 -0.82 -5.78 -6.88
C LEU A 47 -1.83 -5.75 -8.02
N THR A 48 -2.95 -6.47 -7.88
CA THR A 48 -4.00 -6.50 -8.91
C THR A 48 -4.61 -5.11 -9.09
N GLY A 49 -4.90 -4.40 -8.00
CA GLY A 49 -5.39 -3.02 -8.04
C GLY A 49 -4.41 -2.07 -8.72
N ALA A 50 -3.13 -2.15 -8.35
CA ALA A 50 -2.07 -1.32 -8.93
C ALA A 50 -1.82 -1.64 -10.42
N THR A 51 -1.91 -2.91 -10.81
CA THR A 51 -1.78 -3.36 -12.20
C THR A 51 -2.91 -2.81 -13.05
N CYS A 52 -4.16 -2.98 -12.62
CA CYS A 52 -5.33 -2.43 -13.30
C CYS A 52 -5.27 -0.91 -13.42
N LEU A 53 -4.87 -0.21 -12.35
CA LEU A 53 -4.70 1.24 -12.37
C LEU A 53 -3.64 1.67 -13.39
N THR A 54 -2.51 0.96 -13.45
CA THR A 54 -1.43 1.24 -14.40
C THR A 54 -1.90 1.04 -15.84
N LEU A 55 -2.58 -0.08 -16.15
CA LEU A 55 -3.09 -0.39 -17.48
C LEU A 55 -4.17 0.62 -17.93
N LEU A 56 -5.11 0.98 -17.06
CA LEU A 56 -6.14 1.97 -17.38
C LEU A 56 -5.55 3.36 -17.61
N THR A 57 -4.51 3.72 -16.87
CA THR A 57 -3.76 4.96 -17.10
C THR A 57 -3.03 4.92 -18.44
N TRP A 58 -2.42 3.78 -18.78
CA TRP A 58 -1.68 3.60 -20.03
C TRP A 58 -2.57 3.70 -21.28
N ILE A 59 -3.77 3.14 -21.22
CA ILE A 59 -4.76 3.19 -22.31
C ILE A 59 -5.49 4.56 -22.34
N GLY A 60 -5.27 5.43 -21.36
CA GLY A 60 -5.92 6.74 -21.26
C GLY A 60 -7.39 6.69 -20.83
N ALA A 61 -7.86 5.54 -20.32
CA ALA A 61 -9.23 5.34 -19.86
C ALA A 61 -9.45 5.76 -18.39
N ILE A 62 -8.46 6.38 -17.76
CA ILE A 62 -8.53 6.74 -16.35
C ILE A 62 -9.44 7.95 -16.10
N THR A 63 -10.41 7.77 -15.22
CA THR A 63 -11.27 8.86 -14.72
C THR A 63 -11.05 9.05 -13.22
N PRO A 64 -11.38 10.21 -12.65
CA PRO A 64 -11.23 10.46 -11.22
C PRO A 64 -11.93 9.41 -10.34
N ASN A 65 -13.12 8.95 -10.73
CA ASN A 65 -13.87 7.94 -9.99
C ASN A 65 -13.18 6.56 -10.04
N ILE A 66 -12.64 6.19 -11.20
CA ILE A 66 -11.86 4.95 -11.38
C ILE A 66 -10.62 4.99 -10.50
N LEU A 67 -9.88 6.10 -10.51
CA LEU A 67 -8.70 6.29 -9.68
C LEU A 67 -9.04 6.11 -8.20
N LEU A 68 -10.09 6.76 -7.71
CA LEU A 68 -10.52 6.64 -6.31
C LEU A 68 -10.92 5.20 -5.95
N ALA A 69 -11.66 4.51 -6.83
CA ALA A 69 -12.05 3.12 -6.60
C ALA A 69 -10.83 2.19 -6.50
N PHE A 70 -9.84 2.35 -7.39
CA PHE A 70 -8.61 1.55 -7.33
C PHE A 70 -7.71 1.93 -6.16
N CYS A 71 -7.63 3.21 -5.78
CA CYS A 71 -6.97 3.61 -4.53
C CYS A 71 -7.62 2.96 -3.31
N PHE A 72 -8.95 2.85 -3.27
CA PHE A 72 -9.66 2.12 -2.22
C PHE A 72 -9.33 0.63 -2.19
N ILE A 73 -9.27 -0.02 -3.36
CA ILE A 73 -8.89 -1.44 -3.47
C ILE A 73 -7.45 -1.66 -2.95
N VAL A 74 -6.51 -0.83 -3.40
CA VAL A 74 -5.10 -0.90 -2.96
C VAL A 74 -5.01 -0.64 -1.45
N GLY A 75 -5.72 0.36 -0.95
CA GLY A 75 -5.81 0.67 0.48
C GLY A 75 -6.41 -0.48 1.31
N SER A 76 -7.38 -1.22 0.75
CA SER A 76 -7.96 -2.41 1.39
C SER A 76 -6.96 -3.56 1.49
N GLY A 77 -6.16 -3.80 0.44
CA GLY A 77 -5.05 -4.75 0.50
C GLY A 77 -4.03 -4.35 1.57
N MET A 78 -3.66 -3.07 1.63
CA MET A 78 -2.74 -2.57 2.67
C MET A 78 -3.34 -2.64 4.09
N ALA A 79 -4.65 -2.45 4.24
CA ALA A 79 -5.34 -2.58 5.52
C ALA A 79 -5.24 -3.99 6.10
N LEU A 80 -5.33 -5.01 5.25
CA LEU A 80 -5.15 -6.41 5.63
C LEU A 80 -3.68 -6.77 5.86
N PHE A 81 -2.77 -6.21 5.06
CA PHE A 81 -1.33 -6.47 5.18
C PHE A 81 -0.73 -5.92 6.48
N GLY A 82 -1.18 -4.74 6.94
CA GLY A 82 -0.61 -4.06 8.10
C GLY A 82 -0.51 -4.91 9.36
N PRO A 83 -1.63 -5.47 9.88
CA PRO A 83 -1.62 -6.32 11.07
C PRO A 83 -0.77 -7.60 10.89
N ALA A 84 -0.88 -8.25 9.73
CA ALA A 84 -0.11 -9.46 9.44
C ALA A 84 1.41 -9.17 9.43
N TRP A 85 1.83 -8.07 8.80
CA TRP A 85 3.21 -7.62 8.76
C TRP A 85 3.76 -7.31 10.15
N GLN A 86 3.03 -6.53 10.96
CA GLN A 86 3.48 -6.15 12.30
C GLN A 86 3.68 -7.36 13.21
N ALA A 87 2.81 -8.36 13.09
CA ALA A 87 2.94 -9.58 13.86
C ALA A 87 4.07 -10.47 13.36
N SER A 88 4.29 -10.58 12.05
CA SER A 88 5.40 -11.35 11.48
C SER A 88 6.78 -10.80 11.88
N VAL A 89 6.94 -9.48 12.03
CA VAL A 89 8.22 -8.90 12.50
C VAL A 89 8.62 -9.48 13.88
N SER A 90 7.65 -9.69 14.77
CA SER A 90 7.92 -10.21 16.12
C SER A 90 8.31 -11.69 16.15
N GLU A 91 8.00 -12.44 15.10
CA GLU A 91 8.31 -13.86 14.96
C GLU A 91 9.68 -14.11 14.31
N GLN A 92 10.15 -13.15 13.51
CA GLN A 92 11.42 -13.26 12.76
C GLN A 92 12.65 -12.88 13.60
N VAL A 93 12.48 -12.26 14.77
CA VAL A 93 13.59 -11.77 15.59
C VAL A 93 13.49 -12.26 17.05
N PRO A 94 14.61 -12.57 17.72
CA PRO A 94 14.62 -12.88 19.14
C PRO A 94 14.07 -11.72 19.99
N ALA A 95 13.40 -12.05 21.10
CA ALA A 95 12.73 -11.08 21.98
C ALA A 95 13.66 -9.95 22.47
N GLU A 96 14.95 -10.25 22.67
CA GLU A 96 15.96 -9.27 23.09
C GLU A 96 16.22 -8.18 22.04
N THR A 97 16.10 -8.52 20.75
CA THR A 97 16.35 -7.61 19.62
C THR A 97 15.08 -6.98 19.06
N LEU A 98 13.91 -7.41 19.54
CA LEU A 98 12.61 -6.92 19.09
C LEU A 98 12.47 -5.39 19.18
N PRO A 99 12.87 -4.70 20.27
CA PRO A 99 12.79 -3.24 20.32
C PRO A 99 13.62 -2.55 19.24
N SER A 100 14.82 -3.07 18.96
CA SER A 100 15.69 -2.54 17.91
C SER A 100 15.13 -2.80 16.51
N ALA A 101 14.53 -3.98 16.28
CA ALA A 101 13.88 -4.32 15.01
C ALA A 101 12.66 -3.44 14.74
N VAL A 102 11.82 -3.21 15.75
CA VAL A 102 10.67 -2.30 15.66
C VAL A 102 11.12 -0.86 15.41
N ALA A 103 12.18 -0.40 16.10
CA ALA A 103 12.74 0.93 15.86
C ALA A 103 13.25 1.08 14.42
N LEU A 104 13.97 0.08 13.89
CA LEU A 104 14.45 0.08 12.51
C LEU A 104 13.32 0.06 11.48
N ASN A 105 12.26 -0.71 11.75
CA ASN A 105 11.06 -0.72 10.91
C ASN A 105 10.40 0.66 10.90
N GLY A 106 10.26 1.30 12.07
CA GLY A 106 9.75 2.66 12.19
C GLY A 106 10.60 3.69 11.45
N ILE A 107 11.92 3.59 11.50
CA ILE A 107 12.83 4.45 10.73
C ILE A 107 12.60 4.26 9.23
N SER A 108 12.58 3.01 8.76
CA SER A 108 12.32 2.67 7.36
C SER A 108 10.97 3.23 6.88
N TYR A 109 9.93 3.10 7.68
CA TYR A 109 8.59 3.60 7.37
C TYR A 109 8.55 5.13 7.29
N ASN A 110 9.20 5.83 8.24
CA ASN A 110 9.26 7.29 8.22
C ASN A 110 10.08 7.82 7.03
N ILE A 111 11.20 7.18 6.69
CA ILE A 111 11.97 7.52 5.48
C ILE A 111 11.10 7.33 4.24
N ALA A 112 10.45 6.17 4.09
CA ALA A 112 9.56 5.91 2.96
C ALA A 112 8.42 6.93 2.87
N ARG A 113 7.83 7.32 4.01
CA ARG A 113 6.74 8.32 4.07
C ARG A 113 7.22 9.73 3.74
N SER A 114 8.42 10.11 4.17
CA SER A 114 8.98 11.45 3.92
C SER A 114 9.48 11.61 2.49
N PHE A 115 10.22 10.63 1.98
CA PHE A 115 10.83 10.70 0.64
C PHE A 115 9.93 10.13 -0.46
N GLY A 116 8.98 9.25 -0.12
CA GLY A 116 8.08 8.62 -1.09
C GLY A 116 7.31 9.61 -1.96
N PRO A 117 6.62 10.63 -1.41
CA PRO A 117 5.93 11.64 -2.20
C PRO A 117 6.88 12.50 -3.05
N ALA A 118 8.08 12.79 -2.55
CA ALA A 118 9.08 13.54 -3.30
C ALA A 118 9.57 12.75 -4.52
N ILE A 119 9.95 11.48 -4.32
CA ILE A 119 10.36 10.57 -5.40
C ILE A 119 9.19 10.35 -6.38
N GLY A 120 7.99 10.08 -5.86
CA GLY A 120 6.79 9.89 -6.67
C GLY A 120 6.47 11.12 -7.53
N GLY A 121 6.58 12.33 -6.97
CA GLY A 121 6.42 13.58 -7.70
C GLY A 121 7.44 13.75 -8.82
N VAL A 122 8.71 13.44 -8.57
CA VAL A 122 9.78 13.48 -9.59
C VAL A 122 9.50 12.47 -10.70
N VAL A 123 9.10 11.24 -10.37
CA VAL A 123 8.77 10.20 -11.36
C VAL A 123 7.59 10.63 -12.23
N VAL A 124 6.53 11.18 -11.63
CA VAL A 124 5.38 11.70 -12.38
C VAL A 124 5.80 12.87 -13.28
N ALA A 125 6.65 13.78 -12.80
CA ALA A 125 7.09 14.93 -13.58
C ALA A 125 8.01 14.53 -14.75
N ALA A 126 8.87 13.53 -14.58
CA ALA A 126 9.83 13.10 -15.60
C ALA A 126 9.26 12.08 -16.60
N ALA A 127 8.45 11.13 -16.14
CA ALA A 127 8.00 9.98 -16.93
C ALA A 127 6.47 9.80 -16.96
N GLY A 128 5.72 10.68 -16.30
CA GLY A 128 4.26 10.68 -16.29
C GLY A 128 3.63 9.74 -15.24
N ALA A 129 2.30 9.80 -15.14
CA ALA A 129 1.54 9.03 -14.16
C ALA A 129 1.62 7.51 -14.38
N VAL A 130 1.71 7.06 -15.64
CA VAL A 130 1.82 5.63 -15.98
C VAL A 130 3.09 5.04 -15.37
N ALA A 131 4.23 5.74 -15.49
CA ALA A 131 5.49 5.28 -14.92
C ALA A 131 5.44 5.22 -13.39
N ALA A 132 4.77 6.19 -12.75
CA ALA A 132 4.62 6.19 -11.29
C ALA A 132 3.74 5.04 -10.79
N PHE A 133 2.60 4.78 -11.44
CA PHE A 133 1.74 3.64 -11.08
C PHE A 133 2.42 2.30 -11.39
N GLY A 134 3.14 2.21 -12.51
CA GLY A 134 3.91 1.02 -12.86
C GLY A 134 5.04 0.74 -11.86
N ALA A 135 5.76 1.77 -11.41
CA ALA A 135 6.75 1.63 -10.35
C ALA A 135 6.13 1.12 -9.05
N ASN A 136 4.97 1.68 -8.65
CA ASN A 136 4.24 1.19 -7.47
C ASN A 136 3.83 -0.28 -7.61
N MET A 137 3.30 -0.68 -8.76
CA MET A 137 2.96 -2.08 -9.07
C MET A 137 4.18 -2.99 -8.90
N LEU A 138 5.33 -2.61 -9.46
CA LEU A 138 6.57 -3.40 -9.38
C LEU A 138 7.06 -3.57 -7.94
N CYS A 139 6.88 -2.57 -7.07
CA CYS A 139 7.28 -2.64 -5.67
C CYS A 139 6.59 -3.75 -4.87
N TYR A 140 5.42 -4.24 -5.31
CA TYR A 140 4.73 -5.35 -4.65
C TYR A 140 5.31 -6.73 -5.01
N ILE A 141 5.98 -6.86 -6.16
CA ILE A 141 6.47 -8.16 -6.66
C ILE A 141 7.54 -8.77 -5.74
N PRO A 142 8.60 -8.03 -5.32
CA PRO A 142 9.61 -8.60 -4.42
C PRO A 142 9.02 -9.10 -3.10
N LEU A 143 8.02 -8.39 -2.55
CA LEU A 143 7.35 -8.80 -1.32
C LEU A 143 6.60 -10.12 -1.51
N LEU A 144 5.91 -10.31 -2.63
CA LEU A 144 5.22 -11.56 -2.95
C LEU A 144 6.18 -12.75 -3.16
N VAL A 145 7.37 -12.50 -3.71
CA VAL A 145 8.36 -13.57 -3.99
C VAL A 145 9.08 -14.02 -2.73
N VAL A 146 9.36 -13.10 -1.81
CA VAL A 146 10.11 -13.40 -0.57
C VAL A 146 9.22 -14.07 0.49
N LEU A 147 7.93 -13.72 0.52
CA LEU A 147 6.98 -14.20 1.54
C LEU A 147 6.67 -15.68 1.44
#